data_AF-K9YXS2-F1
#
_entry.id   AF-K9YXS2-F1
#
_cell.length_a   1.000
_cell.length_b   1.000
_cell.length_c   1.000
_cell.angle_alpha   90.00
_cell.angle_beta   90.00
_cell.angle_gamma   90.00
#
_symmetry.space_group_name_H-M   'P 1'
#
loop_
_entity.id
_entity.type
_entity.pdbx_description
1 polymer ?
#
loop_
_entity_poly.entity_id
_entity_poly.type
_entity_poly.pdbx_seq_one_letter_code
_entity_poly.pdbx_strand_id
1 'polypeptide(L)' 'MSPIDYKAMSDHELKQYFLQNRDDKEALQVYLDRINQHPHEVITTVDAADFNERIQVAVEKKRQGDTSEDRFQR' A
#
# COMPACT_ATOMS: atom_id res chain seq x y z
N MET A 1 25.92 -12.83 7.82
CA MET A 1 24.59 -12.21 7.59
C MET A 1 24.38 -12.23 6.09
N SER A 2 23.41 -13.00 5.62
CA SER A 2 23.06 -12.99 4.20
C SER A 2 22.27 -11.71 3.91
N PRO A 3 22.60 -10.95 2.85
CA PRO A 3 21.81 -9.78 2.49
C PRO A 3 20.40 -10.23 2.13
N ILE A 4 19.41 -9.66 2.80
CA ILE A 4 18.00 -9.89 2.49
C ILE A 4 17.64 -8.90 1.39
N ASP A 5 17.20 -9.41 0.24
CA ASP A 5 16.78 -8.56 -0.86
C ASP A 5 15.32 -8.12 -0.66
N TYR A 6 15.15 -7.03 0.08
CA TYR A 6 13.85 -6.41 0.33
C TYR A 6 13.17 -5.91 -0.96
N LYS A 7 13.94 -5.65 -2.03
CA LYS A 7 13.39 -5.17 -3.31
C LYS A 7 12.74 -6.30 -4.11
N ALA A 8 13.22 -7.52 -3.96
CA ALA A 8 12.63 -8.71 -4.58
C ALA A 8 11.32 -9.17 -3.91
N MET A 9 11.06 -8.75 -2.67
CA MET A 9 9.84 -9.12 -1.92
C MET A 9 8.62 -8.35 -2.43
N SER A 10 7.46 -8.99 -2.43
CA SER A 10 6.18 -8.28 -2.58
C SER A 10 5.89 -7.37 -1.38
N ASP A 11 5.00 -6.40 -1.53
CA ASP A 11 4.64 -5.49 -0.43
C ASP A 11 4.05 -6.23 0.77
N HIS A 12 3.31 -7.32 0.52
CA HIS A 12 2.76 -8.16 1.57
C HIS A 12 3.86 -8.91 2.33
N GLU A 13 4.83 -9.49 1.60
CA GLU A 13 5.98 -10.18 2.21
C GLU A 13 6.85 -9.21 3.00
N LEU A 14 7.13 -8.02 2.46
CA LEU A 14 7.89 -6.98 3.15
C LEU A 14 7.19 -6.51 4.42
N LYS A 15 5.85 -6.35 4.38
CA LYS A 15 5.04 -5.99 5.54
C LYS A 15 5.05 -7.09 6.60
N GLN A 16 4.85 -8.36 6.20
CA GLN A 16 4.90 -9.48 7.13
C GLN A 16 6.30 -9.65 7.74
N TYR A 17 7.35 -9.50 6.93
CA TYR A 17 8.73 -9.54 7.38
C TYR A 17 9.01 -8.44 8.41
N PHE A 18 8.62 -7.20 8.13
CA PHE A 18 8.75 -6.08 9.06
C PHE A 18 7.97 -6.31 10.36
N LEU A 19 6.75 -6.86 10.29
CA LEU A 19 5.95 -7.17 11.48
C LEU A 19 6.62 -8.20 12.39
N GLN A 20 7.38 -9.14 11.81
CA GLN A 20 8.15 -10.15 12.53
C GLN A 20 9.54 -9.64 12.96
N ASN A 21 10.12 -8.68 12.25
CA ASN A 21 11.45 -8.12 12.48
C ASN A 21 11.38 -6.61 12.70
N ARG A 22 10.65 -6.18 13.74
CA ARG A 22 10.35 -4.77 14.01
C ARG A 22 11.58 -3.91 14.32
N ASP A 23 12.67 -4.54 14.73
CA ASP A 23 13.95 -3.89 15.01
C ASP A 23 14.79 -3.67 13.74
N ASP A 24 14.39 -4.26 12.62
CA ASP A 24 15.05 -4.08 11.34
C ASP A 24 14.67 -2.75 10.69
N LYS A 25 15.55 -1.77 10.89
CA LYS A 25 15.40 -0.42 10.35
C LYS A 25 15.51 -0.37 8.83
N GLU A 26 16.23 -1.32 8.21
CA GLU A 26 16.38 -1.37 6.77
C GLU A 26 15.06 -1.84 6.13
N ALA A 27 14.43 -2.87 6.69
CA ALA A 27 13.11 -3.32 6.29
C ALA A 27 12.04 -2.21 6.46
N LEU A 28 12.09 -1.46 7.56
CA LEU A 28 11.21 -0.30 7.78
C LEU A 28 11.40 0.78 6.69
N GLN A 29 12.65 1.11 6.38
CA GLN A 29 12.96 2.15 5.40
C GLN A 29 12.48 1.77 4.01
N VAL A 30 12.70 0.52 3.58
CA VAL A 30 12.20 0.03 2.29
C VAL A 30 10.66 0.03 2.25
N TYR A 31 10.01 -0.36 3.35
CA TYR A 31 8.54 -0.34 3.44
C TYR A 31 7.97 1.09 3.33
N LEU A 32 8.59 2.06 4.02
CA LEU A 32 8.19 3.47 3.93
C LEU A 32 8.46 4.06 2.54
N ASP A 33 9.59 3.75 1.92
CA ASP A 33 9.90 4.19 0.57
C ASP A 33 8.86 3.70 -0.44
N ARG A 34 8.39 2.45 -0.31
CA ARG A 34 7.31 1.93 -1.18
C ARG A 34 5.98 2.63 -0.96
N ILE A 35 5.59 2.89 0.29
CA ILE A 35 4.38 3.67 0.58
C ILE A 35 4.48 5.06 -0.05
N ASN A 36 5.64 5.71 0.04
CA ASN A 36 5.85 7.03 -0.56
C ASN A 36 5.88 6.99 -2.11
N GLN A 37 6.30 5.87 -2.71
CA GLN A 37 6.28 5.67 -4.17
C GLN A 37 4.88 5.42 -4.73
N HIS A 38 3.93 5.00 -3.89
CA HIS A 38 2.51 4.93 -4.24
C HIS A 38 1.79 6.18 -3.70
N PRO A 39 1.83 7.32 -4.41
CA PRO A 39 1.09 8.50 -3.98
C PRO A 39 -0.37 8.11 -3.84
N HIS A 40 -0.88 8.18 -2.60
CA HIS A 40 -2.28 7.92 -2.34
C HIS A 40 -3.12 8.86 -3.20
N GLU A 41 -3.97 8.28 -4.06
CA GLU A 41 -4.88 9.05 -4.89
C GLU A 41 -5.81 9.85 -3.97
N VAL A 42 -5.76 11.18 -4.06
CA VAL A 42 -6.65 12.05 -3.26
C VAL A 42 -8.06 11.88 -3.81
N ILE A 43 -8.88 11.10 -3.11
CA ILE A 43 -10.25 10.74 -3.51
C ILE A 43 -11.14 11.99 -3.58
N THR A 44 -11.08 12.87 -2.58
CA THR A 44 -11.87 14.12 -2.51
C THR A 44 -11.35 15.04 -1.39
N THR A 45 -11.80 16.30 -1.37
CA THR A 45 -11.55 17.28 -0.29
C THR A 45 -12.82 17.53 0.50
N VAL A 46 -12.71 17.93 1.78
CA VAL A 46 -13.87 18.10 2.68
C VAL A 46 -14.86 19.16 2.17
N ASP A 47 -14.38 20.17 1.45
CA ASP A 47 -15.20 21.26 0.91
C ASP A 47 -15.91 20.89 -0.41
N ALA A 48 -15.73 19.67 -0.91
CA ALA A 48 -16.34 19.23 -2.16
C ALA A 48 -17.85 18.98 -1.98
N ALA A 49 -18.67 19.57 -2.86
CA ALA A 49 -20.12 19.40 -2.82
C ALA A 49 -20.56 17.92 -3.04
N ASP A 50 -19.73 17.14 -3.72
CA ASP A 50 -19.90 15.72 -4.02
C ASP A 50 -19.08 14.80 -3.07
N PHE A 51 -18.63 15.32 -1.92
CA PHE A 51 -17.79 14.59 -0.95
C PHE A 51 -18.33 13.19 -0.66
N ASN A 52 -19.60 13.09 -0.23
CA ASN A 52 -20.19 11.80 0.15
C ASN A 52 -20.24 10.80 -1.02
N GLU A 53 -20.52 11.28 -2.23
CA GLU A 53 -20.60 10.42 -3.42
C GLU A 53 -19.22 9.88 -3.81
N ARG A 54 -18.19 10.74 -3.80
CA ARG A 54 -16.81 10.33 -4.06
C ARG A 54 -16.28 9.32 -3.04
N ILE A 55 -16.64 9.49 -1.76
CA ILE A 55 -16.29 8.53 -0.72
C ILE A 55 -16.94 7.17 -0.99
N GLN A 56 -18.23 7.14 -1.33
CA GLN A 56 -18.93 5.89 -1.64
C GLN A 56 -18.31 5.18 -2.85
N VAL A 57 -18.07 5.91 -3.95
CA VAL A 57 -17.44 5.37 -5.16
C VAL A 57 -16.03 4.83 -4.87
N ALA A 58 -15.23 5.52 -4.06
CA ALA A 58 -13.90 5.04 -3.70
C ALA A 58 -13.93 3.80 -2.81
N VAL A 59 -14.88 3.71 -1.88
CA VAL A 59 -15.10 2.52 -1.05
C VAL A 59 -15.51 1.34 -1.92
N GLU A 60 -16.42 1.54 -2.88
CA GLU A 60 -16.81 0.49 -3.82
C GLU A 60 -15.67 0.07 -4.75
N LYS A 61 -14.92 1.04 -5.29
CA LYS A 61 -13.71 0.80 -6.10
C LYS A 61 -12.68 0.00 -5.32
N LYS A 62 -12.46 0.29 -4.04
CA LYS A 62 -11.55 -0.48 -3.18
C LYS A 62 -12.09 -1.88 -2.89
N ARG A 63 -13.38 -2.03 -2.63
CA ARG A 63 -14.02 -3.34 -2.38
C ARG A 63 -14.01 -4.24 -3.61
N GLN A 64 -14.16 -3.67 -4.82
CA GLN A 64 -14.09 -4.40 -6.09
C GLN A 64 -12.64 -4.60 -6.55
N GLY A 65 -11.77 -3.63 -6.28
CA GLY A 65 -10.33 -3.69 -6.46
C GLY A 65 -9.68 -4.77 -5.60
N ASP A 66 -10.16 -5.02 -4.38
CA ASP A 66 -9.74 -6.15 -3.54
C ASP A 66 -10.07 -7.52 -4.16
N THR A 67 -10.97 -7.58 -5.15
CA THR A 67 -11.21 -8.82 -5.94
C THR A 67 -10.29 -8.92 -7.17
N SER A 68 -9.50 -7.88 -7.47
CA SER A 68 -8.64 -7.76 -8.66
C SER A 68 -7.22 -7.25 -8.39
N GLU A 69 -6.84 -6.96 -7.14
CA GLU A 69 -5.45 -6.67 -6.71
C GLU A 69 -4.61 -7.95 -6.56
N ASP A 70 -5.17 -9.11 -6.91
CA ASP A 70 -4.43 -10.33 -7.25
C ASP A 70 -3.97 -10.34 -8.74
N ARG A 71 -4.02 -9.18 -9.43
CA ARG A 71 -3.72 -9.06 -10.87
C ARG A 71 -2.73 -7.96 -11.27
N PHE A 72 -2.01 -7.38 -10.31
CA PHE A 72 -0.77 -6.64 -10.59
C PHE A 72 0.46 -7.48 -10.19
N GLN A 73 0.50 -8.70 -10.73
CA GLN A 73 1.74 -9.38 -11.05
C GLN A 73 1.95 -9.33 -12.56
N ARG A 74 2.72 -8.34 -13.03
CA ARG A 74 3.64 -8.52 -14.16
C ARG A 74 4.71 -7.45 -14.18
#